data_AF-A0A4Y2MTL8-F1
#
_entry.id   AF-A0A4Y2MTL8-F1
#
_cell.length_a   1.000
_cell.length_b   1.000
_cell.length_c   1.000
_cell.angle_alpha   90.00
_cell.angle_beta   90.00
_cell.angle_gamma   90.00
#
_symmetry.space_group_name_H-M   'P 1'
#
loop_
_entity.id
_entity.type
_entity.pdbx_description
1 polymer ?
#
loop_
_entity_poly.entity_id
_entity_poly.type
_entity_poly.pdbx_seq_one_letter_code
_entity_poly.pdbx_strand_id
1 'polypeptide(L)'
;MDSFRSAQRAVVQFLRAEGEHASQIYLGIKKVYGEQCLARCTIFRWCQRCEAGRVNTKDLPRPGQAHVVTNSATISAVDQLLRQNCRITTR
;
A
#
# COMPACT_ATOMS: atom_id res chain seq x y z
N MET A 1 2.02 10.53 -1.29
CA MET A 1 2.26 10.15 -2.69
C MET A 1 1.70 8.78 -2.91
N ASP A 2 0.81 8.62 -3.89
CA ASP A 2 0.34 7.29 -4.27
C ASP A 2 1.45 6.55 -5.01
N SER A 3 1.78 5.36 -4.52
CA SER A 3 2.76 4.50 -5.16
C SER A 3 2.22 4.06 -6.52
N PHE A 4 3.11 3.86 -7.48
CA PHE A 4 2.79 3.24 -8.76
C PHE A 4 2.04 1.89 -8.60
N ARG A 5 2.31 1.14 -7.51
CA ARG A 5 1.58 -0.09 -7.17
C ARG A 5 0.13 0.16 -6.74
N SER A 6 -0.13 1.21 -5.96
CA SER A 6 -1.50 1.57 -5.55
C SER A 6 -2.30 2.10 -6.74
N ALA A 7 -1.67 2.80 -7.69
CA ALA A 7 -2.30 3.24 -8.92
C ALA A 7 -2.78 2.04 -9.77
N GLN A 8 -1.90 1.06 -10.03
CA GLN A 8 -2.30 -0.15 -10.76
C GLN A 8 -3.40 -0.93 -10.05
N ARG A 9 -3.36 -1.05 -8.72
CA ARG A 9 -4.41 -1.71 -7.94
C ARG A 9 -5.77 -1.01 -8.01
N ALA A 10 -5.77 0.32 -8.08
CA ALA A 10 -6.99 1.10 -8.29
C ALA A 10 -7.61 0.79 -9.66
N VAL A 11 -6.78 0.69 -10.71
CA VAL A 11 -7.25 0.28 -12.05
C VAL A 11 -7.79 -1.15 -12.05
N VAL A 12 -7.09 -2.10 -11.41
CA VAL A 12 -7.60 -3.49 -11.26
C VAL A 12 -8.97 -3.50 -10.57
N GLN A 13 -9.13 -2.70 -9.51
CA GLN A 13 -10.36 -2.64 -8.74
C GLN A 13 -11.51 -2.04 -9.55
N PHE A 14 -11.25 -0.98 -10.33
CA PHE A 14 -12.22 -0.38 -11.23
C PHE A 14 -12.70 -1.39 -12.29
N LEU A 15 -11.76 -2.03 -13.01
CA LEU A 15 -12.09 -2.99 -14.06
C LEU A 15 -12.80 -4.24 -13.51
N ARG A 16 -12.48 -4.65 -12.27
CA ARG A 16 -13.20 -5.75 -11.62
C ARG A 16 -14.62 -5.35 -11.24
N ALA A 17 -14.85 -4.10 -10.81
CA ALA A 17 -16.19 -3.58 -10.53
C ALA A 17 -17.04 -3.44 -11.80
N GLU A 18 -16.41 -3.21 -12.95
CA GLU A 18 -17.04 -3.23 -14.28
C GLU A 18 -17.39 -4.66 -14.75
N GLY A 19 -16.89 -5.68 -14.06
CA GLY A 19 -17.19 -7.10 -14.33
C GLY A 19 -16.16 -7.81 -15.22
N GLU A 20 -15.02 -7.19 -15.54
CA GLU A 20 -14.00 -7.83 -16.37
C GLU A 20 -13.36 -9.04 -15.70
N HIS A 21 -13.00 -10.05 -16.51
CA HIS A 21 -12.30 -11.24 -16.03
C HIS A 21 -10.83 -10.94 -15.70
N ALA A 22 -10.27 -11.57 -14.66
CA ALA A 22 -8.90 -11.31 -14.21
C ALA A 22 -7.82 -11.51 -15.30
N SER A 23 -8.08 -12.37 -16.29
CA SER A 23 -7.20 -12.54 -17.46
C SER A 23 -7.22 -11.33 -18.39
N GLN A 24 -8.39 -10.73 -18.63
CA GLN A 24 -8.55 -9.54 -19.46
C GLN A 24 -7.89 -8.33 -18.79
N ILE A 25 -8.12 -8.18 -17.48
CA ILE A 25 -7.49 -7.16 -16.66
C ILE A 25 -5.95 -7.25 -16.73
N TYR A 26 -5.38 -8.46 -16.61
CA TYR A 26 -3.92 -8.65 -16.72
C TYR A 26 -3.39 -8.20 -18.09
N LEU A 27 -4.08 -8.54 -19.18
CA LEU A 27 -3.67 -8.16 -20.53
C LEU A 27 -3.75 -6.64 -20.72
N GLY A 28 -4.82 -6.00 -20.24
CA GLY A 28 -4.98 -4.54 -20.28
C GLY A 28 -3.88 -3.82 -19.51
N ILE A 29 -3.61 -4.25 -18.27
CA ILE A 29 -2.55 -3.66 -17.44
C ILE A 29 -1.18 -3.90 -18.05
N LYS A 30 -0.90 -5.09 -18.59
CA LYS A 30 0.37 -5.36 -19.28
C LYS A 30 0.56 -4.46 -20.51
N LYS A 31 -0.51 -4.17 -21.24
CA LYS A 31 -0.47 -3.28 -22.41
C LYS A 31 -0.17 -1.83 -22.02
N VAL A 32 -0.74 -1.33 -20.92
CA VAL A 32 -0.59 0.07 -20.47
C VAL A 32 0.73 0.28 -19.72
N TYR A 33 1.08 -0.63 -18.81
CA TYR A 33 2.22 -0.47 -17.90
C TYR A 33 3.49 -1.19 -18.36
N GLY A 34 3.41 -2.02 -19.41
CA GLY A 34 4.56 -2.69 -20.01
C GLY A 34 5.33 -3.54 -18.99
N GLU A 35 6.64 -3.30 -18.90
CA GLU A 35 7.56 -3.97 -17.95
C GLU A 35 7.26 -3.65 -16.49
N GLN A 36 6.65 -2.50 -16.22
CA GLN A 36 6.30 -2.09 -14.86
C GLN A 36 4.98 -2.74 -14.40
N CYS A 37 4.32 -3.55 -15.23
CA CYS A 37 3.10 -4.27 -14.87
C CYS A 37 3.31 -5.17 -13.64
N LEU A 38 2.37 -5.12 -12.70
CA LEU A 38 2.34 -6.05 -11.58
C LEU A 38 2.30 -7.50 -12.07
N ALA A 39 2.99 -8.38 -11.34
CA ALA A 39 2.98 -9.80 -11.65
C ALA A 39 1.56 -10.35 -11.72
N ARG A 40 1.31 -11.27 -12.67
CA ARG A 40 0.00 -11.88 -12.91
C ARG A 40 -0.65 -12.41 -11.62
N CYS A 41 0.13 -13.10 -10.79
CA CYS A 41 -0.33 -13.64 -9.51
C CYS A 41 -0.84 -12.55 -8.54
N THR A 42 -0.21 -11.37 -8.56
CA THR A 42 -0.61 -10.22 -7.71
C THR A 42 -1.94 -9.66 -8.16
N ILE A 43 -2.15 -9.52 -9.48
CA ILE A 43 -3.40 -9.02 -10.05
C ILE A 43 -4.55 -9.98 -9.76
N PHE A 44 -4.35 -11.28 -9.99
CA PHE A 44 -5.37 -12.31 -9.69
C PHE A 44 -5.77 -12.33 -8.21
N ARG A 45 -4.77 -12.30 -7.32
CA ARG A 45 -5.02 -12.23 -5.86
C ARG A 45 -5.73 -10.94 -5.46
N TRP A 46 -5.49 -9.84 -6.19
CA TRP A 46 -6.17 -8.57 -5.94
C TRP A 46 -7.62 -8.61 -6.41
N CYS A 47 -7.91 -9.14 -7.61
CA CYS A 47 -9.28 -9.33 -8.09
C CYS A 47 -10.14 -10.12 -7.08
N GLN A 48 -9.63 -11.23 -6.55
CA GLN A 48 -10.31 -12.02 -5.52
C GLN A 48 -10.59 -11.21 -4.24
N ARG A 49 -9.67 -10.32 -3.87
CA ARG A 49 -9.84 -9.46 -2.68
C ARG A 49 -10.83 -8.33 -2.93
N CYS A 50 -10.91 -7.79 -4.14
CA CYS A 50 -11.90 -6.79 -4.52
C CYS A 50 -13.32 -7.35 -4.38
N GLU A 51 -13.54 -8.61 -4.79
CA GLU A 51 -14.83 -9.31 -4.62
C GLU A 51 -15.22 -9.50 -3.16
N ALA A 52 -14.23 -9.71 -2.29
CA ALA A 52 -14.43 -9.78 -0.85
C ALA A 52 -14.69 -8.40 -0.19
N GLY A 53 -15.05 -7.38 -0.97
CA GLY A 53 -15.40 -6.04 -0.48
C GLY A 53 -14.21 -5.14 -0.14
N ARG A 54 -12.99 -5.47 -0.59
CA ARG A 54 -11.81 -4.64 -0.30
C ARG A 54 -11.81 -3.35 -1.12
N VAL A 55 -12.04 -2.21 -0.46
CA VAL A 55 -12.05 -0.88 -1.09
C VAL A 55 -10.70 -0.16 -1.01
N ASN A 56 -9.87 -0.48 0.00
CA ASN A 56 -8.62 0.24 0.22
C ASN A 56 -7.51 -0.24 -0.73
N THR A 57 -6.99 0.68 -1.54
CA THR A 57 -5.89 0.49 -2.50
C THR A 57 -4.51 0.48 -1.84
N LYS A 58 -4.39 1.03 -0.63
CA LYS A 58 -3.16 1.05 0.16
C LYS A 58 -2.88 -0.32 0.78
N ASP A 59 -1.59 -0.58 1.00
CA ASP A 59 -1.18 -1.73 1.81
C ASP A 59 -1.70 -1.54 3.24
N LEU A 60 -2.28 -2.62 3.78
CA LEU A 60 -2.65 -2.65 5.19
C LEU A 60 -1.38 -2.80 6.03
N PRO A 61 -1.36 -2.24 7.26
CA PRO A 61 -0.27 -2.50 8.18
C PRO A 61 -0.10 -4.01 8.35
N ARG A 62 1.16 -4.44 8.39
CA ARG A 62 1.44 -5.86 8.59
C ARG A 62 1.00 -6.25 10.01
N PRO A 63 0.47 -7.46 10.23
CA PRO A 63 0.26 -7.95 11.58
C PRO A 63 1.55 -7.82 12.40
N GLY A 64 1.48 -7.17 13.57
CA GLY A 64 2.65 -6.87 14.42
C GLY A 64 3.33 -5.53 14.14
N GLN A 65 2.89 -4.75 13.15
CA GLN A 65 3.36 -3.38 12.98
C GLN A 65 2.67 -2.49 14.02
N ALA A 66 3.44 -1.93 14.96
CA ALA A 66 2.91 -0.99 15.93
C ALA A 66 2.26 0.21 15.22
N HIS A 67 1.11 0.66 15.73
CA HIS A 67 0.51 1.92 15.29
C HIS A 67 1.46 3.05 15.68
N VAL A 68 2.29 3.50 14.74
CA VAL A 68 3.14 4.68 14.95
C VAL A 68 2.22 5.89 14.86
N VAL A 69 1.75 6.37 16.02
CA VAL A 69 1.10 7.67 16.14
C VAL A 69 2.22 8.71 16.13
N THR A 70 2.52 9.22 14.95
CA THR A 70 3.51 10.27 14.74
C THR A 70 2.89 11.62 15.15
N ASN A 71 2.64 11.83 16.45
CA ASN A 71 2.23 13.14 16.95
C ASN A 71 3.48 14.04 17.06
N SER A 72 3.46 15.18 16.37
CA SER A 72 4.57 16.15 16.30
C SER A 72 5.02 16.65 17.67
N ALA A 73 4.11 16.74 18.64
CA ALA A 73 4.43 17.11 20.02
C ALA A 73 5.38 16.10 20.67
N THR A 74 5.13 14.81 20.50
CA THR A 74 5.98 13.72 21.03
C THR A 74 7.34 13.70 20.34
N ILE A 75 7.40 13.94 19.03
CA ILE A 75 8.66 14.00 18.28
C ILE A 75 9.50 15.19 18.75
N SER A 76 8.88 16.36 18.95
CA SER A 76 9.58 17.54 19.45
C SER A 76 10.08 17.36 20.88
N ALA A 77 9.31 16.68 21.74
CA ALA A 77 9.73 16.36 23.10
C ALA A 77 10.95 15.42 23.10
N VAL A 78 10.96 14.41 22.22
CA VAL A 78 12.10 13.50 22.06
C VAL A 78 13.32 14.23 21.47
N ASP A 79 13.14 15.12 20.48
CA ASP A 79 14.24 15.92 19.91
C ASP A 79 14.87 16.84 20.97
N GLN A 80 14.03 17.47 21.79
CA GLN A 80 14.50 18.30 22.90
C GLN A 80 15.26 17.47 23.95
N LEU A 81 14.77 16.26 24.27
CA LEU A 81 15.42 15.35 25.22
C LEU A 81 16.81 14.89 24.71
N LEU A 82 16.92 14.59 23.41
CA LEU A 82 18.19 14.22 22.76
C LEU A 82 19.18 15.38 22.74
N ARG A 83 18.71 16.62 22.48
CA ARG A 83 19.54 17.83 22.56
C ARG A 83 20.05 18.10 23.97
N GLN A 84 19.25 17.78 24.98
CA GLN A 84 19.63 17.96 26.39
C GLN A 84 20.58 16.87 26.88
N ASN A 85 20.45 15.63 26.40
CA ASN A 85 21.29 14.50 26.78
C ASN A 85 21.52 13.53 25.62
N CYS A 86 22.67 13.66 24.96
CA CYS A 86 23.06 12.82 23.82
C CYS A 86 23.42 11.36 24.19
N ARG A 87 23.44 11.00 25.48
CA ARG A 87 23.83 9.66 25.98
C ARG A 87 22.65 8.76 26.35
N ILE A 88 21.42 9.14 26.02
CA ILE A 88 20.24 8.34 26.31
C ILE A 88 20.24 7.10 25.40
N THR A 89 20.24 5.91 26.00
CA THR A 89 20.03 4.64 25.32
C THR A 89 18.60 4.17 25.58
N THR A 90 17.87 3.87 24.51
CA THR A 90 16.57 3.19 24.59
C THR A 90 16.79 1.71 24.92
N ARG A 91 15.95 1.15 25.81
CA ARG A 91 15.97 -0.25 26.21
C ARG A 91 14.85 -1.03 25.53
#